data_AF-A0A0Q7WZR3-F1
#
_entry.id   AF-A0A0Q7WZR3-F1
#
_cell.length_a   1.000
_cell.length_b   1.000
_cell.length_c   1.000
_cell.angle_alpha   90.00
_cell.angle_beta   90.00
_cell.angle_gamma   90.00
#
_symmetry.space_group_name_H-M   'P 1'
#
loop_
_entity.id
_entity.type
_entity.pdbx_description
1 polymer ?
#
loop_
_entity_poly.entity_id
_entity_poly.type
_entity_poly.pdbx_seq_one_letter_code
_entity_poly.pdbx_strand_id
1 'polypeptide(L)'
;MIDLAGEAAAKAYQLILQHQPLPITLWRRAAGGQAGSAAPRGTLAEVRAQLHAAATPGQAGQVLLFEMAARFEDCPAERALLVEFGAGTGLLHGLLLALPYTVNRQRQVIPGMIQLRRCPERLRHLADDLLPRFSRAMRSSEGGSAWLRALEYDRLAPPSQDTFEATRRAVDAVCPALRADNPDQDCNVLANRHVDALVERYPFEHGIAYRKALYQLGLDLSAASLLRIDYLLEQLKPTLAVPEAQFMARPANRNFLHVLAFYIGTVVAQESGARIDWFTARQLQRAHAIAVDAAAQPRLALAGMFNKSDVYYPLELLLERLFGSCSSAQFRATLKELGRMAAASRASRLQDDMEHVQRRIDMARSGDPAYLVPQRPSWADGDSIDLWFQNVGALFLGGRLVWGRITQANHLMWKEGSANCPGEVLYDLRGIPGGDALGPIADTIFDYKCTRPLDHRLAFLADLLTEERTRSYGLPLPLRLSSADLRLTTIFFDRKHLPGGYLHSALVPLLIHDDYPGIVTVLPERFWTVEVTAHARRNGWPV
;
A
#
# COMPACT_ATOMS: atom_id res chain seq x y z
N MET A 1 4.57 29.97 -21.83
CA MET A 1 5.27 28.73 -21.43
C MET A 1 4.47 28.01 -20.36
N ILE A 2 4.21 28.66 -19.24
CA ILE A 2 3.47 28.07 -18.11
C ILE A 2 2.07 27.58 -18.52
N ASP A 3 1.27 28.42 -19.20
CA ASP A 3 -0.08 28.02 -19.63
C ASP A 3 -0.05 26.89 -20.68
N LEU A 4 0.94 26.93 -21.58
CA LEU A 4 1.14 25.89 -22.61
C LEU A 4 1.52 24.54 -22.01
N ALA A 5 2.32 24.53 -20.94
CA ALA A 5 2.68 23.32 -20.22
C ALA A 5 1.48 22.74 -19.44
N GLY A 6 0.64 23.59 -18.86
CA GLY A 6 -0.60 23.18 -18.18
C GLY A 6 -1.59 22.51 -19.13
N GLU A 7 -1.87 23.13 -20.28
CA GLU A 7 -2.77 22.58 -21.32
C GLU A 7 -2.27 21.24 -21.87
N ALA A 8 -0.97 21.15 -22.16
CA ALA A 8 -0.39 19.94 -22.71
C ALA A 8 -0.37 18.79 -21.70
N ALA A 9 -0.12 19.05 -20.42
CA ALA A 9 -0.15 18.02 -19.38
C ALA A 9 -1.57 17.52 -19.09
N ALA A 10 -2.58 18.40 -19.13
CA ALA A 10 -3.99 18.01 -19.04
C ALA A 10 -4.41 17.10 -20.20
N LYS A 11 -3.99 17.44 -21.43
CA LYS A 11 -4.26 16.63 -22.63
C LYS A 11 -3.51 15.29 -22.62
N ALA A 12 -2.27 15.26 -22.12
CA ALA A 12 -1.53 14.02 -21.91
C ALA A 12 -2.22 13.11 -20.89
N TYR A 13 -2.70 13.67 -19.78
CA TYR A 13 -3.47 12.93 -18.77
C TYR A 13 -4.77 12.35 -19.35
N GLN A 14 -5.53 13.11 -20.14
CA GLN A 14 -6.72 12.59 -20.83
C GLN A 14 -6.40 11.42 -21.76
N LEU A 15 -5.31 11.52 -22.53
CA LEU A 15 -4.90 10.45 -23.45
C LEU A 15 -4.39 9.20 -22.69
N ILE A 16 -3.76 9.38 -21.52
CA ILE A 16 -3.40 8.28 -20.60
C ILE A 16 -4.65 7.57 -20.09
N LEU A 17 -5.66 8.32 -19.61
CA LEU A 17 -6.95 7.78 -19.16
C LEU A 17 -7.68 7.04 -20.28
N GLN A 18 -7.58 7.51 -21.51
CA GLN A 18 -8.21 6.92 -22.70
C GLN A 18 -7.39 5.76 -23.31
N HIS A 19 -6.24 5.41 -22.73
CA HIS A 19 -5.34 4.37 -23.21
C HIS A 19 -4.91 4.50 -24.68
N GLN A 20 -4.90 5.70 -25.25
CA GLN A 20 -4.51 5.91 -26.65
C GLN A 20 -2.98 5.91 -26.81
N PRO A 21 -2.45 5.47 -27.96
CA PRO A 21 -1.04 5.67 -28.29
C PRO A 21 -0.74 7.16 -28.29
N LEU A 22 0.31 7.55 -27.57
CA LEU A 22 0.70 8.93 -27.36
C LEU A 22 1.85 9.29 -28.31
N PRO A 23 1.57 9.95 -29.45
CA PRO A 23 2.64 10.37 -30.35
C PRO A 23 3.50 11.45 -29.68
N ILE A 24 4.79 11.51 -30.05
CA ILE A 24 5.64 12.68 -29.77
C ILE A 24 4.85 13.90 -30.26
N THR A 25 4.58 14.84 -29.35
CA THR A 25 3.75 16.01 -29.65
C THR A 25 4.53 17.26 -29.34
N LEU A 26 4.66 18.13 -30.34
CA LEU A 26 5.35 19.41 -30.25
C LEU A 26 4.31 20.51 -30.07
N TRP A 27 4.41 21.28 -28.98
CA TRP A 27 3.56 22.43 -28.75
C TRP A 27 4.36 23.71 -28.96
N ARG A 28 3.82 24.61 -29.79
CA ARG A 28 4.45 25.90 -30.10
C ARG A 28 3.45 27.01 -29.86
N ARG A 29 3.95 28.13 -29.34
CA ARG A 29 3.22 29.38 -29.28
C ARG A 29 4.11 30.49 -29.82
N ALA A 30 3.69 31.08 -30.95
CA ALA A 30 4.31 32.28 -31.48
C ALA A 30 4.01 33.46 -30.54
N ALA A 31 4.89 34.47 -30.49
CA ALA A 31 4.66 35.67 -29.71
C ALA A 31 3.33 36.34 -30.14
N GLY A 32 2.34 36.38 -29.24
CA GLY A 32 1.00 36.92 -29.50
C GLY A 32 -0.01 35.98 -30.17
N GLY A 33 0.36 34.75 -30.52
CA GLY A 33 -0.52 33.78 -31.19
C GLY A 33 -1.24 32.79 -30.25
N GLN A 34 -2.25 32.10 -30.78
CA GLN A 34 -2.84 30.91 -30.14
C GLN A 34 -1.83 29.76 -30.10
N ALA A 35 -1.97 28.89 -29.10
CA ALA A 35 -1.18 27.68 -28.98
C ALA A 35 -1.53 26.69 -30.10
N GLY A 36 -0.51 26.10 -30.74
CA GLY A 36 -0.68 25.04 -31.73
C GLY A 36 0.08 23.78 -31.32
N SER A 37 -0.51 22.61 -31.59
CA SER A 37 0.14 21.29 -31.40
C SER A 37 0.37 20.61 -32.75
N ALA A 38 1.56 20.04 -32.95
CA ALA A 38 1.87 19.20 -34.10
C ALA A 38 2.43 17.85 -33.63
N ALA A 39 2.15 16.77 -34.35
CA ALA A 39 2.77 15.46 -34.12
C ALA A 39 3.95 15.30 -35.08
N PRO A 40 5.19 15.65 -34.70
CA PRO A 40 6.36 15.47 -35.56
C PRO A 40 6.59 13.99 -35.87
N ARG A 41 7.12 13.72 -37.07
CA ARG A 41 7.55 12.37 -37.48
C ARG A 41 9.03 12.17 -37.12
N GLY A 42 9.36 10.99 -36.60
CA GLY A 42 10.73 10.59 -36.29
C GLY A 42 10.96 10.24 -34.81
N THR A 43 12.19 9.84 -34.49
CA THR A 43 12.64 9.61 -33.11
C THR A 43 12.82 10.93 -32.36
N LEU A 44 12.82 10.90 -31.03
CA LEU A 44 13.06 12.11 -30.22
C LEU A 44 14.35 12.84 -30.61
N ALA A 45 15.42 12.08 -30.87
CA ALA A 45 16.70 12.63 -31.29
C ALA A 45 16.59 13.39 -32.63
N GLU A 46 15.83 12.85 -33.59
CA GLU A 46 15.56 13.49 -34.88
C GLU A 46 14.71 14.76 -34.72
N VAL A 47 13.66 14.70 -33.89
CA VAL A 47 12.81 15.87 -33.61
C VAL A 47 13.62 16.96 -32.90
N ARG A 48 14.49 16.60 -31.94
CA ARG A 48 15.42 17.54 -31.31
C ARG A 48 16.35 18.17 -32.35
N ALA A 49 16.98 17.36 -33.20
CA ALA A 49 17.88 17.86 -34.25
C ALA A 49 17.16 18.82 -35.21
N GLN A 50 15.91 18.52 -35.59
CA GLN A 50 15.07 19.41 -36.41
C GLN A 50 14.72 20.72 -35.69
N LEU A 51 14.44 20.68 -34.39
CA LEU A 51 14.21 21.88 -33.58
C LEU A 51 15.47 22.76 -33.47
N HIS A 52 16.64 22.14 -33.34
CA HIS A 52 17.92 22.83 -33.33
C HIS A 52 18.24 23.46 -34.69
N ALA A 53 17.96 22.76 -35.79
CA ALA A 53 18.23 23.24 -37.15
C ALA A 53 17.27 24.35 -37.62
N ALA A 54 16.02 24.36 -37.13
CA ALA A 54 14.99 25.32 -37.53
C ALA A 54 15.04 26.67 -36.76
N ALA A 55 15.97 26.85 -35.83
CA ALA A 55 16.07 28.06 -35.02
C ALA A 55 16.75 29.21 -35.79
N THR A 56 15.97 30.04 -36.48
CA THR A 56 16.50 31.30 -37.06
C THR A 56 16.77 32.31 -35.94
N PRO A 57 17.96 32.93 -35.86
CA PRO A 57 18.25 33.97 -34.87
C PRO A 57 17.27 35.14 -35.06
N GLY A 58 16.42 35.41 -34.06
CA GLY A 58 15.49 36.55 -34.05
C GLY A 58 14.00 36.22 -34.05
N GLN A 59 13.57 34.98 -34.33
CA GLN A 59 12.19 34.54 -34.11
C GLN A 59 12.09 33.79 -32.77
N ALA A 60 11.92 34.55 -31.68
CA ALA A 60 11.79 33.99 -30.33
C ALA A 60 10.39 33.37 -30.11
N GLY A 61 10.14 32.20 -30.69
CA GLY A 61 9.01 31.33 -30.33
C GLY A 61 9.31 30.52 -29.07
N GLN A 62 8.33 30.35 -28.19
CA GLN A 62 8.43 29.42 -27.07
C GLN A 62 8.14 28.00 -27.59
N VAL A 63 9.05 27.06 -27.31
CA VAL A 63 8.93 25.67 -27.78
C VAL A 63 8.90 24.74 -26.56
N LEU A 64 7.88 23.88 -26.51
CA LEU A 64 7.73 22.79 -25.54
C LEU A 64 7.74 21.48 -26.31
N LEU A 65 8.71 20.61 -26.00
CA LEU A 65 8.86 19.28 -26.59
C LEU A 65 8.39 18.25 -25.56
N PHE A 66 7.49 17.35 -25.98
CA PHE A 66 6.96 16.28 -25.15
C PHE A 66 7.45 14.91 -25.62
N GLU A 67 7.86 14.08 -24.67
CA GLU A 67 8.07 12.64 -24.88
C GLU A 67 7.46 11.86 -23.71
N MET A 68 6.83 10.72 -24.02
CA MET A 68 6.64 9.66 -23.04
C MET A 68 7.47 8.44 -23.46
N ALA A 69 8.61 8.24 -22.82
CA ALA A 69 9.44 7.06 -23.04
C ALA A 69 8.96 5.89 -22.17
N ALA A 70 9.05 4.68 -22.72
CA ALA A 70 8.56 3.47 -22.07
C ALA A 70 9.51 2.88 -21.01
N ARG A 71 10.77 3.33 -20.95
CA ARG A 71 11.78 2.89 -19.96
C ARG A 71 12.85 3.96 -19.75
N PHE A 72 13.17 4.25 -18.50
CA PHE A 72 14.40 4.93 -18.11
C PHE A 72 15.34 3.90 -17.48
N GLU A 73 16.63 3.94 -17.81
CA GLU A 73 17.62 2.93 -17.34
C GLU A 73 17.71 2.83 -15.80
N ASP A 74 17.32 3.91 -15.08
CA ASP A 74 17.37 4.01 -13.62
C ASP A 74 15.99 4.04 -12.94
N CYS A 75 14.89 3.80 -13.67
CA CYS A 75 13.53 3.86 -13.11
C CYS A 75 12.67 2.67 -13.60
N PRO A 76 12.03 1.91 -12.69
CA PRO A 76 11.22 0.74 -13.05
C PRO A 76 9.87 1.09 -13.70
N ALA A 77 9.56 2.37 -13.93
CA ALA A 77 8.30 2.80 -14.52
C ALA A 77 8.21 2.49 -16.02
N GLU A 78 7.11 1.89 -16.47
CA GLU A 78 6.85 1.59 -17.90
C GLU A 78 6.37 2.82 -18.70
N ARG A 79 6.01 3.93 -18.04
CA ARG A 79 5.50 5.16 -18.67
C ARG A 79 5.85 6.38 -17.79
N ALA A 80 6.42 7.42 -18.37
CA ALA A 80 6.75 8.66 -17.66
C ALA A 80 6.49 9.88 -18.57
N LEU A 81 5.97 10.97 -18.03
CA LEU A 81 5.79 12.24 -18.75
C LEU A 81 7.07 13.07 -18.67
N LEU A 82 7.69 13.30 -19.83
CA LEU A 82 8.83 14.20 -19.99
C LEU A 82 8.36 15.52 -20.61
N VAL A 83 8.56 16.62 -19.91
CA VAL A 83 8.32 17.96 -20.45
C VAL A 83 9.65 18.71 -20.53
N GLU A 84 10.14 18.95 -21.74
CA GLU A 84 11.32 19.76 -21.99
C GLU A 84 10.92 21.17 -22.46
N PHE A 85 11.49 22.17 -21.80
CA PHE A 85 11.18 23.58 -22.09
C PHE A 85 12.44 24.34 -22.53
N GLY A 86 12.28 25.23 -23.51
CA GLY A 86 13.33 26.12 -23.99
C GLY A 86 12.80 27.50 -24.34
N ALA A 87 13.53 28.54 -23.92
CA ALA A 87 13.45 29.85 -24.57
C ALA A 87 14.40 29.80 -25.79
N GLY A 88 13.94 30.32 -26.93
CA GLY A 88 14.58 30.15 -28.25
C GLY A 88 16.10 30.35 -28.32
N THR A 89 16.65 29.84 -29.44
CA THR A 89 18.06 29.60 -29.83
C THR A 89 18.55 28.16 -29.74
N GLY A 90 17.65 27.18 -29.58
CA GLY A 90 18.01 25.77 -29.76
C GLY A 90 18.86 25.22 -28.60
N LEU A 91 18.51 25.53 -27.36
CA LEU A 91 18.96 24.75 -26.20
C LEU A 91 17.72 24.43 -25.35
N LEU A 92 17.46 23.13 -25.16
CA LEU A 92 16.47 22.64 -24.21
C LEU A 92 17.06 22.88 -22.81
N HIS A 93 16.40 23.70 -22.00
CA HIS A 93 16.98 24.23 -20.78
C HIS A 93 16.43 23.59 -19.50
N GLY A 94 15.55 22.59 -19.54
CA GLY A 94 15.11 21.90 -18.32
C GLY A 94 14.23 20.69 -18.57
N LEU A 95 14.26 19.74 -17.62
CA LEU A 95 13.51 18.49 -17.63
C LEU A 95 12.51 18.49 -16.46
N LEU A 96 11.22 18.43 -16.77
CA LEU A 96 10.17 18.12 -15.79
C LEU A 96 9.71 16.69 -16.03
N LEU A 97 9.91 15.81 -15.04
CA LEU A 97 9.48 14.42 -15.06
C LEU A 97 8.23 14.27 -14.19
N ALA A 98 7.09 13.94 -14.78
CA ALA A 98 5.88 13.58 -14.02
C ALA A 98 5.55 12.10 -14.28
N LEU A 99 5.48 11.29 -13.22
CA LEU A 99 5.31 9.84 -13.33
C LEU A 99 3.83 9.45 -13.12
N PRO A 100 3.08 9.07 -14.17
CA PRO A 100 1.98 8.13 -13.98
C PRO A 100 2.60 6.73 -13.79
N TYR A 101 2.57 6.19 -12.58
CA TYR A 101 3.05 4.82 -12.37
C TYR A 101 1.98 3.85 -12.92
N THR A 102 2.38 2.90 -13.76
CA THR A 102 1.61 1.67 -14.02
C THR A 102 2.36 0.50 -13.41
N VAL A 103 1.86 -0.10 -12.31
CA VAL A 103 2.42 -1.35 -11.79
C VAL A 103 1.63 -2.47 -12.45
N ASN A 104 2.30 -3.27 -13.28
CA ASN A 104 1.83 -4.51 -13.90
C ASN A 104 1.21 -4.41 -15.32
N ARG A 105 1.23 -5.58 -16.00
CA ARG A 105 0.75 -5.86 -17.38
C ARG A 105 -0.73 -5.52 -17.66
N GLN A 106 -1.51 -5.08 -16.68
CA GLN A 106 -2.97 -4.87 -16.68
C GLN A 106 -3.38 -3.39 -16.63
N ARG A 107 -2.46 -2.44 -16.83
CA ARG A 107 -2.77 -1.03 -17.16
C ARG A 107 -3.53 -0.21 -16.08
N GLN A 108 -3.41 -0.52 -14.79
CA GLN A 108 -3.89 0.36 -13.73
C GLN A 108 -2.95 1.56 -13.50
N VAL A 109 -3.49 2.77 -13.32
CA VAL A 109 -2.74 4.00 -13.06
C VAL A 109 -2.71 4.29 -11.56
N ILE A 110 -1.52 4.29 -10.96
CA ILE A 110 -1.27 4.68 -9.55
C ILE A 110 -0.53 6.04 -9.55
N PRO A 111 -0.88 6.99 -8.67
CA PRO A 111 -0.21 8.29 -8.59
C PRO A 111 1.30 8.15 -8.26
N GLY A 112 2.14 8.97 -8.90
CA GLY A 112 3.60 8.97 -8.73
C GLY A 112 4.22 10.37 -8.77
N MET A 113 5.44 10.46 -8.20
CA MET A 113 6.25 11.64 -7.89
C MET A 113 6.59 12.56 -9.08
N ILE A 114 6.75 13.88 -8.81
CA ILE A 114 7.31 14.87 -9.75
C ILE A 114 8.79 15.11 -9.39
N GLN A 115 9.73 14.83 -10.31
CA GLN A 115 11.15 15.15 -10.15
C GLN A 115 11.63 16.18 -11.17
N LEU A 116 12.35 17.20 -10.69
CA LEU A 116 13.11 18.14 -11.52
C LEU A 116 14.55 17.63 -11.64
N ARG A 117 15.02 17.35 -12.86
CA ARG A 117 16.44 17.03 -13.10
C ARG A 117 17.06 18.04 -14.05
N ARG A 118 18.32 18.41 -13.78
CA ARG A 118 19.15 19.29 -14.65
C ARG A 118 18.50 20.64 -15.01
N CYS A 119 17.69 21.23 -14.11
CA CYS A 119 17.13 22.57 -14.29
C CYS A 119 18.18 23.64 -13.87
N PRO A 120 18.64 24.51 -14.78
CA PRO A 120 19.51 25.64 -14.45
C PRO A 120 18.84 26.55 -13.42
N GLU A 121 19.61 27.10 -12.48
CA GLU A 121 19.05 27.95 -11.40
C GLU A 121 18.19 29.09 -11.92
N ARG A 122 18.57 29.70 -13.05
CA ARG A 122 17.81 30.76 -13.70
C ARG A 122 16.39 30.37 -14.13
N LEU A 123 16.04 29.08 -14.14
CA LEU A 123 14.70 28.57 -14.50
C LEU A 123 13.98 27.88 -13.33
N ARG A 124 14.56 27.83 -12.13
CA ARG A 124 13.88 27.26 -10.94
C ARG A 124 12.57 27.97 -10.61
N HIS A 125 12.55 29.30 -10.72
CA HIS A 125 11.33 30.09 -10.52
C HIS A 125 10.17 29.66 -11.45
N LEU A 126 10.50 29.18 -12.65
CA LEU A 126 9.50 28.68 -13.60
C LEU A 126 8.87 27.38 -13.12
N ALA A 127 9.63 26.54 -12.41
CA ALA A 127 9.11 25.33 -11.78
C ALA A 127 8.21 25.66 -10.58
N ASP A 128 8.59 26.65 -9.77
CA ASP A 128 7.78 27.15 -8.65
C ASP A 128 6.42 27.72 -9.12
N ASP A 129 6.37 28.28 -10.34
CA ASP A 129 5.13 28.77 -10.96
C ASP A 129 4.33 27.69 -11.72
N LEU A 130 5.02 26.72 -12.33
CA LEU A 130 4.39 25.61 -13.08
C LEU A 130 3.64 24.66 -12.16
N LEU A 131 4.21 24.36 -11.00
CA LEU A 131 3.72 23.33 -10.09
C LEU A 131 2.34 23.66 -9.51
N PRO A 132 2.05 24.89 -9.03
CA PRO A 132 0.73 25.25 -8.54
C PRO A 132 -0.33 25.28 -9.64
N ARG A 133 0.03 25.68 -10.87
CA ARG A 133 -0.92 25.75 -12.00
C ARG A 133 -1.21 24.38 -12.62
N PHE A 134 -0.20 23.52 -12.73
CA PHE A 134 -0.38 22.12 -13.05
C PHE A 134 -1.26 21.42 -12.00
N SER A 135 -1.03 21.70 -10.72
CA SER A 135 -1.90 21.25 -9.64
C SER A 135 -3.32 21.83 -9.75
N ARG A 136 -3.50 23.05 -10.23
CA ARG A 136 -4.84 23.61 -10.44
C ARG A 136 -5.56 22.93 -11.61
N ALA A 137 -4.88 22.72 -12.73
CA ALA A 137 -5.42 22.04 -13.91
C ALA A 137 -5.77 20.57 -13.62
N MET A 138 -4.95 19.89 -12.81
CA MET A 138 -5.22 18.53 -12.35
C MET A 138 -6.33 18.50 -11.27
N ARG A 139 -6.46 19.50 -10.38
CA ARG A 139 -7.62 19.58 -9.46
C ARG A 139 -8.96 19.65 -10.21
N SER A 140 -8.96 20.31 -11.37
CA SER A 140 -10.14 20.44 -12.23
C SER A 140 -10.40 19.27 -13.18
N SER A 141 -9.50 18.28 -13.25
CA SER A 141 -9.70 17.09 -14.09
C SER A 141 -10.32 15.94 -13.30
N GLU A 142 -11.08 15.09 -14.00
CA GLU A 142 -11.68 13.88 -13.42
C GLU A 142 -10.57 12.96 -12.87
N GLY A 143 -10.64 12.64 -11.57
CA GLY A 143 -9.61 11.88 -10.85
C GLY A 143 -8.33 12.65 -10.47
N GLY A 144 -8.08 13.85 -11.02
CA GLY A 144 -6.83 14.58 -10.79
C GLY A 144 -6.70 15.22 -9.40
N SER A 145 -7.82 15.49 -8.71
CA SER A 145 -7.81 15.89 -7.29
C SER A 145 -7.39 14.76 -6.34
N ALA A 146 -7.67 13.50 -6.68
CA ALA A 146 -7.18 12.35 -5.92
C ALA A 146 -5.67 12.13 -6.17
N TRP A 147 -5.24 12.32 -7.41
CA TRP A 147 -3.83 12.23 -7.82
C TRP A 147 -2.93 13.28 -7.15
N LEU A 148 -3.37 14.54 -7.06
CA LEU A 148 -2.60 15.59 -6.40
C LEU A 148 -2.50 15.44 -4.89
N ARG A 149 -3.56 14.92 -4.26
CA ARG A 149 -3.52 14.60 -2.83
C ARG A 149 -2.46 13.53 -2.57
N ALA A 150 -2.43 12.45 -3.36
CA ALA A 150 -1.38 11.43 -3.29
C ALA A 150 0.04 12.00 -3.53
N LEU A 151 0.20 13.00 -4.40
CA LEU A 151 1.47 13.66 -4.69
C LEU A 151 1.96 14.65 -3.63
N GLU A 152 1.05 15.38 -2.98
CA GLU A 152 1.37 16.24 -1.84
C GLU A 152 1.90 15.40 -0.66
N TYR A 153 1.52 14.12 -0.58
CA TYR A 153 2.00 13.16 0.43
C TYR A 153 3.39 12.57 0.16
N ASP A 154 3.81 12.45 -1.11
CA ASP A 154 5.11 11.88 -1.52
C ASP A 154 6.27 12.91 -1.50
N ARG A 155 5.95 14.19 -1.23
CA ARG A 155 6.87 15.33 -1.41
C ARG A 155 7.85 15.61 -0.28
N LEU A 156 7.71 14.95 0.87
CA LEU A 156 8.64 15.18 1.97
C LEU A 156 9.82 14.24 1.82
N ALA A 157 10.92 14.75 1.24
CA ALA A 157 12.23 14.16 1.52
C ALA A 157 12.37 14.02 3.04
N PRO A 158 12.87 12.88 3.56
CA PRO A 158 12.98 12.69 5.00
C PRO A 158 13.81 13.86 5.56
N PRO A 159 13.29 14.64 6.52
CA PRO A 159 14.06 15.72 7.12
C PRO A 159 15.35 15.13 7.70
N SER A 160 16.46 15.86 7.59
CA SER A 160 17.64 15.53 8.37
C SER A 160 17.27 15.50 9.85
N GLN A 161 17.99 14.71 10.65
CA GLN A 161 17.74 14.61 12.08
C GLN A 161 17.68 16.00 12.75
N ASP A 162 18.53 16.93 12.33
CA ASP A 162 18.53 18.32 12.81
C ASP A 162 17.26 19.09 12.41
N THR A 163 16.76 18.91 11.17
CA THR A 163 15.52 19.54 10.68
C THR A 163 14.29 18.99 11.41
N PHE A 164 14.30 17.69 11.73
CA PHE A 164 13.24 17.01 12.47
C PHE A 164 13.25 17.39 13.96
N GLU A 165 14.42 17.46 14.59
CA GLU A 165 14.60 17.90 15.97
C GLU A 165 14.21 19.38 16.15
N ALA A 166 14.41 20.22 15.13
CA ALA A 166 13.96 21.61 15.12
C ALA A 166 12.43 21.79 14.98
N THR A 167 11.72 20.82 14.37
CA THR A 167 10.25 20.86 14.17
C THR A 167 9.48 20.10 15.23
N ARG A 168 10.04 19.97 16.44
CA ARG A 168 9.51 19.19 17.57
C ARG A 168 8.10 19.60 18.01
N ARG A 169 7.11 19.07 17.30
CA ARG A 169 5.72 18.80 17.69
C ARG A 169 5.27 17.51 16.97
N ALA A 170 5.86 16.37 17.30
CA ALA A 170 5.42 15.08 16.77
C ALA A 170 5.52 14.01 17.85
N VAL A 171 4.50 13.94 18.71
CA VAL A 171 4.40 12.92 19.78
C VAL A 171 3.94 11.57 19.20
N ASP A 172 3.37 11.53 17.98
CA ASP A 172 2.83 10.29 17.37
C ASP A 172 3.70 9.66 16.27
N ALA A 173 4.81 10.30 15.86
CA ALA A 173 5.68 9.82 14.78
C ALA A 173 6.89 9.01 15.27
N VAL A 174 7.15 8.96 16.58
CA VAL A 174 8.26 8.20 17.16
C VAL A 174 7.79 6.78 17.45
N CYS A 175 8.49 5.78 16.92
CA CYS A 175 8.26 4.38 17.24
C CYS A 175 8.70 4.11 18.70
N PRO A 176 7.77 3.75 19.60
CA PRO A 176 8.11 3.53 21.01
C PRO A 176 8.97 2.29 21.18
N ALA A 177 9.79 2.25 22.22
CA ALA A 177 10.57 1.06 22.55
C ALA A 177 9.68 -0.04 23.16
N LEU A 178 10.06 -1.30 22.96
CA LEU A 178 9.46 -2.44 23.67
C LEU A 178 9.83 -2.36 25.16
N ARG A 179 8.80 -2.38 26.01
CA ARG A 179 8.91 -2.32 27.47
C ARG A 179 8.47 -3.66 28.05
N ALA A 180 9.43 -4.53 28.33
CA ALA A 180 9.17 -5.89 28.81
C ALA A 180 8.40 -5.95 30.15
N ASP A 181 8.45 -4.88 30.93
CA ASP A 181 7.80 -4.72 32.22
C ASP A 181 6.35 -4.24 32.12
N ASN A 182 5.96 -3.63 30.99
CA ASN A 182 4.62 -3.09 30.77
C ASN A 182 3.66 -4.18 30.25
N PRO A 183 2.79 -4.75 31.10
CA PRO A 183 1.88 -5.81 30.66
C PRO A 183 0.80 -5.32 29.70
N ASP A 184 0.47 -4.03 29.74
CA ASP A 184 -0.64 -3.43 28.99
C ASP A 184 -0.17 -2.91 27.62
N GLN A 185 1.13 -3.01 27.31
CA GLN A 185 1.64 -2.68 25.99
C GLN A 185 1.21 -3.74 24.98
N ASP A 186 0.40 -3.37 24.00
CA ASP A 186 0.06 -4.26 22.90
C ASP A 186 1.28 -4.53 22.01
N CYS A 187 1.87 -5.71 22.14
CA CYS A 187 3.04 -6.13 21.38
C CYS A 187 2.77 -6.28 19.88
N ASN A 188 1.53 -6.56 19.47
CA ASN A 188 1.20 -6.70 18.05
C ASN A 188 1.16 -5.33 17.38
N VAL A 189 0.53 -4.34 18.03
CA VAL A 189 0.57 -2.95 17.58
C VAL A 189 2.00 -2.43 17.56
N LEU A 190 2.80 -2.78 18.56
CA LEU A 190 4.20 -2.38 18.62
C LEU A 190 5.06 -3.00 17.51
N ALA A 191 4.87 -4.30 17.23
CA ALA A 191 5.56 -5.01 16.16
C ALA A 191 5.28 -4.35 14.81
N ASN A 192 4.00 -4.07 14.54
CA ASN A 192 3.53 -3.36 13.36
C ASN A 192 4.19 -1.97 13.25
N ARG A 193 4.23 -1.19 14.33
CA ARG A 193 4.93 0.11 14.39
C ARG A 193 6.43 0.01 14.11
N HIS A 194 7.10 -1.03 14.59
CA HIS A 194 8.53 -1.23 14.35
C HIS A 194 8.83 -1.52 12.88
N VAL A 195 8.06 -2.42 12.26
CA VAL A 195 8.22 -2.75 10.84
C VAL A 195 7.88 -1.53 9.98
N ASP A 196 6.77 -0.84 10.27
CA ASP A 196 6.38 0.42 9.61
C ASP A 196 7.49 1.48 9.73
N ALA A 197 8.04 1.68 10.93
CA ALA A 197 9.11 2.64 11.16
C ALA A 197 10.40 2.29 10.42
N LEU A 198 10.69 1.01 10.18
CA LEU A 198 11.84 0.60 9.37
C LEU A 198 11.62 0.89 7.88
N VAL A 199 10.45 0.54 7.36
CA VAL A 199 10.09 0.73 5.94
C VAL A 199 9.98 2.21 5.61
N GLU A 200 9.27 2.96 6.44
CA GLU A 200 9.00 4.40 6.28
C GLU A 200 10.10 5.30 6.87
N ARG A 201 11.11 4.69 7.49
CA ARG A 201 12.27 5.37 8.10
C ARG A 201 11.90 6.35 9.22
N TYR A 202 10.81 6.08 9.94
CA TYR A 202 10.43 6.83 11.14
C TYR A 202 11.48 6.72 12.25
N PRO A 203 11.60 7.74 13.12
CA PRO A 203 12.51 7.69 14.25
C PRO A 203 12.05 6.68 15.30
N PHE A 204 13.01 6.07 15.98
CA PHE A 204 12.79 5.18 17.12
C PHE A 204 13.08 5.90 18.43
N GLU A 205 12.28 5.64 19.48
CA GLU A 205 12.56 6.05 20.85
C GLU A 205 13.92 5.49 21.25
N HIS A 206 14.83 6.35 21.71
CA HIS A 206 16.24 6.02 21.99
C HIS A 206 17.09 5.60 20.78
N GLY A 207 16.63 5.86 19.55
CA GLY A 207 17.38 5.58 18.33
C GLY A 207 17.41 4.12 17.91
N ILE A 208 18.13 3.82 16.82
CA ILE A 208 18.29 2.46 16.30
C ILE A 208 19.73 2.25 15.83
N ALA A 209 20.35 1.15 16.26
CA ALA A 209 21.70 0.80 15.88
C ALA A 209 21.77 0.40 14.40
N TYR A 210 22.93 0.61 13.77
CA TYR A 210 23.19 0.25 12.38
C TYR A 210 22.18 0.82 11.37
N ARG A 211 21.54 1.95 11.68
CA ARG A 211 20.49 2.59 10.86
C ARG A 211 20.85 2.68 9.38
N LYS A 212 22.05 3.18 9.06
CA LYS A 212 22.50 3.35 7.67
C LYS A 212 22.53 2.01 6.92
N ALA A 213 23.05 0.96 7.56
CA ALA A 213 23.12 -0.37 6.97
C ALA A 213 21.73 -0.98 6.78
N LEU A 214 20.84 -0.86 7.78
CA LEU A 214 19.45 -1.30 7.68
C LEU A 214 18.71 -0.66 6.50
N TYR A 215 18.86 0.65 6.30
CA TYR A 215 18.19 1.35 5.21
C TYR A 215 18.77 1.02 3.84
N GLN A 216 20.06 0.68 3.76
CA GLN A 216 20.71 0.24 2.53
C GLN A 216 20.28 -1.16 2.09
N LEU A 217 19.72 -1.99 2.99
CA LEU A 217 19.20 -3.32 2.62
C LEU A 217 17.99 -3.25 1.68
N GLY A 218 17.24 -2.13 1.67
CA GLY A 218 16.06 -1.98 0.81
C GLY A 218 14.97 -3.02 1.11
N LEU A 219 14.75 -3.30 2.39
CA LEU A 219 13.81 -4.32 2.87
C LEU A 219 12.37 -4.05 2.37
N ASP A 220 11.74 -5.08 1.80
CA ASP A 220 10.49 -4.98 1.00
C ASP A 220 9.43 -6.05 1.34
N LEU A 221 9.57 -6.67 2.52
CA LEU A 221 8.77 -7.77 3.06
C LEU A 221 8.78 -9.06 2.20
N SER A 222 9.75 -9.22 1.29
CA SER A 222 9.93 -10.45 0.53
C SER A 222 10.78 -11.50 1.26
N ALA A 223 10.67 -12.77 0.86
CA ALA A 223 11.60 -13.81 1.27
C ALA A 223 13.08 -13.45 0.97
N ALA A 224 13.35 -12.70 -0.12
CA ALA A 224 14.69 -12.24 -0.45
C ALA A 224 15.24 -11.22 0.56
N SER A 225 14.37 -10.51 1.28
CA SER A 225 14.78 -9.64 2.40
C SER A 225 15.40 -10.41 3.56
N LEU A 226 15.00 -11.66 3.79
CA LEU A 226 15.60 -12.51 4.83
C LEU A 226 17.07 -12.85 4.53
N LEU A 227 17.41 -13.05 3.25
CA LEU A 227 18.80 -13.28 2.83
C LEU A 227 19.67 -12.03 2.99
N ARG A 228 19.09 -10.85 2.76
CA ARG A 228 19.76 -9.56 2.97
C ARG A 228 20.00 -9.31 4.46
N ILE A 229 19.08 -9.69 5.32
CA ILE A 229 19.26 -9.65 6.78
C ILE A 229 20.39 -10.60 7.19
N ASP A 230 20.40 -11.85 6.74
CA ASP A 230 21.49 -12.81 7.02
C ASP A 230 22.86 -12.24 6.62
N TYR A 231 22.96 -11.65 5.43
CA TYR A 231 24.18 -11.00 4.96
C TYR A 231 24.61 -9.82 5.84
N LEU A 232 23.66 -8.98 6.30
CA LEU A 232 23.97 -7.91 7.25
C LEU A 232 24.53 -8.48 8.56
N LEU A 233 23.89 -9.50 9.13
CA LEU A 233 24.34 -10.11 10.39
C LEU A 233 25.73 -10.74 10.25
N GLU A 234 26.03 -11.36 9.10
CA GLU A 234 27.36 -11.87 8.75
C GLU A 234 28.43 -10.76 8.78
N GLN A 235 28.14 -9.62 8.15
CA GLN A 235 29.05 -8.48 8.09
C GLN A 235 29.25 -7.82 9.45
N LEU A 236 28.22 -7.80 10.29
CA LEU A 236 28.30 -7.18 11.62
C LEU A 236 29.09 -8.04 12.61
N LYS A 237 28.97 -9.37 12.54
CA LYS A 237 29.63 -10.31 13.45
C LYS A 237 31.11 -10.01 13.75
N PRO A 238 32.01 -9.83 12.76
CA PRO A 238 33.42 -9.52 13.04
C PRO A 238 33.65 -8.11 13.61
N THR A 239 32.68 -7.20 13.49
CA THR A 239 32.79 -5.82 13.99
C THR A 239 32.33 -5.67 15.45
N LEU A 240 31.72 -6.71 16.02
CA LEU A 240 31.23 -6.71 17.39
C LEU A 240 32.40 -6.89 18.38
N ALA A 241 32.93 -5.78 18.88
CA ALA A 241 33.99 -5.76 19.88
C ALA A 241 33.48 -5.80 21.34
N VAL A 242 32.18 -6.07 21.55
CA VAL A 242 31.55 -6.05 22.87
C VAL A 242 30.87 -7.39 23.17
N PRO A 243 30.84 -7.86 24.43
CA PRO A 243 30.06 -9.03 24.81
C PRO A 243 28.56 -8.82 24.58
N GLU A 244 27.83 -9.93 24.38
CA GLU A 244 26.38 -9.94 24.15
C GLU A 244 25.59 -9.14 25.20
N ALA A 245 25.91 -9.31 26.49
CA ALA A 245 25.22 -8.61 27.57
C ALA A 245 25.39 -7.08 27.46
N GLN A 246 26.58 -6.60 27.10
CA GLN A 246 26.85 -5.17 26.91
C GLN A 246 26.19 -4.63 25.64
N PHE A 247 26.10 -5.46 24.59
CA PHE A 247 25.36 -5.12 23.39
C PHE A 247 23.87 -4.93 23.69
N MET A 248 23.26 -5.86 24.43
CA MET A 248 21.85 -5.84 24.83
C MET A 248 21.51 -4.72 25.82
N ALA A 249 22.48 -4.25 26.62
CA ALA A 249 22.27 -3.14 27.54
C ALA A 249 21.95 -1.80 26.84
N ARG A 250 22.31 -1.66 25.55
CA ARG A 250 22.08 -0.42 24.78
C ARG A 250 20.67 -0.40 24.19
N PRO A 251 19.83 0.62 24.47
CA PRO A 251 18.47 0.72 23.92
C PRO A 251 18.41 0.65 22.39
N ALA A 252 19.29 1.38 21.69
CA ALA A 252 19.34 1.38 20.23
C ALA A 252 19.65 0.00 19.62
N ASN A 253 20.44 -0.83 20.32
CA ASN A 253 20.75 -2.21 19.90
C ASN A 253 19.56 -3.14 20.11
N ARG A 254 18.81 -2.95 21.21
CA ARG A 254 17.55 -3.69 21.43
C ARG A 254 16.52 -3.36 20.35
N ASN A 255 16.35 -2.09 19.99
CA ASN A 255 15.48 -1.69 18.88
C ASN A 255 15.90 -2.32 17.55
N PHE A 256 17.21 -2.40 17.28
CA PHE A 256 17.76 -3.10 16.12
C PHE A 256 17.37 -4.59 16.11
N LEU A 257 17.49 -5.29 17.24
CA LEU A 257 17.09 -6.70 17.32
C LEU A 257 15.59 -6.91 17.22
N HIS A 258 14.79 -6.08 17.91
CA HIS A 258 13.33 -6.16 17.88
C HIS A 258 12.79 -5.92 16.47
N VAL A 259 13.31 -4.92 15.75
CA VAL A 259 12.82 -4.65 14.39
C VAL A 259 13.13 -5.81 13.45
N LEU A 260 14.32 -6.43 13.54
CA LEU A 260 14.65 -7.60 12.75
C LEU A 260 13.81 -8.82 13.15
N ALA A 261 13.56 -9.00 14.45
CA ALA A 261 12.70 -10.05 14.97
C ALA A 261 11.29 -9.95 14.39
N PHE A 262 10.67 -8.78 14.52
CA PHE A 262 9.33 -8.51 13.98
C PHE A 262 9.27 -8.65 12.47
N TYR A 263 10.30 -8.16 11.78
CA TYR A 263 10.40 -8.27 10.33
C TYR A 263 10.49 -9.73 9.86
N ILE A 264 11.40 -10.52 10.44
CA ILE A 264 11.57 -11.94 10.11
C ILE A 264 10.26 -12.70 10.34
N GLY A 265 9.65 -12.53 11.52
CA GLY A 265 8.38 -13.20 11.85
C GLY A 265 7.26 -12.81 10.89
N THR A 266 7.18 -11.54 10.50
CA THR A 266 6.20 -11.03 9.54
C THR A 266 6.36 -11.67 8.16
N VAL A 267 7.58 -11.69 7.62
CA VAL A 267 7.85 -12.30 6.31
C VAL A 267 7.58 -13.81 6.34
N VAL A 268 8.01 -14.51 7.40
CA VAL A 268 7.75 -15.96 7.53
C VAL A 268 6.25 -16.25 7.62
N ALA A 269 5.50 -15.46 8.40
CA ALA A 269 4.04 -15.57 8.47
C ALA A 269 3.40 -15.37 7.10
N GLN A 270 3.81 -14.30 6.40
CA GLN A 270 3.30 -13.95 5.07
C GLN A 270 3.56 -15.03 4.03
N GLU A 271 4.79 -15.54 3.92
CA GLU A 271 5.19 -16.56 2.95
C GLU A 271 4.55 -17.93 3.24
N SER A 272 4.39 -18.26 4.52
CA SER A 272 3.76 -19.51 4.95
C SER A 272 2.24 -19.42 4.99
N GLY A 273 1.70 -18.22 4.78
CA GLY A 273 0.28 -17.96 4.85
C GLY A 273 -0.32 -18.20 6.23
N ALA A 274 0.47 -17.94 7.27
CA ALA A 274 0.14 -18.08 8.68
C ALA A 274 -0.10 -16.70 9.30
N ARG A 275 -0.75 -16.70 10.47
CA ARG A 275 -0.81 -15.54 11.36
C ARG A 275 0.29 -15.66 12.41
N ILE A 276 0.88 -14.53 12.80
CA ILE A 276 1.80 -14.44 13.94
C ILE A 276 1.24 -13.45 14.97
N ASP A 277 1.26 -13.85 16.25
CA ASP A 277 0.95 -13.00 17.39
C ASP A 277 2.22 -12.82 18.25
N TRP A 278 2.44 -11.61 18.76
CA TRP A 278 3.65 -11.22 19.49
C TRP A 278 3.41 -11.06 20.98
N PHE A 279 4.36 -11.51 21.79
CA PHE A 279 4.29 -11.48 23.25
C PHE A 279 5.64 -11.13 23.86
N THR A 280 5.64 -10.31 24.91
CA THR A 280 6.73 -10.36 25.91
C THR A 280 6.69 -11.68 26.68
N ALA A 281 7.79 -12.08 27.31
CA ALA A 281 7.80 -13.26 28.18
C ALA A 281 6.70 -13.22 29.27
N ARG A 282 6.45 -12.05 29.86
CA ARG A 282 5.39 -11.87 30.87
C ARG A 282 3.99 -12.07 30.28
N GLN A 283 3.76 -11.57 29.07
CA GLN A 283 2.48 -11.75 28.37
C GLN A 283 2.28 -13.21 27.95
N LEU A 284 3.33 -13.88 27.47
CA LEU A 284 3.29 -15.29 27.12
C LEU A 284 2.94 -16.16 28.33
N GLN A 285 3.56 -15.90 29.48
CA GLN A 285 3.24 -16.60 30.73
C GLN A 285 1.78 -16.41 31.15
N ARG A 286 1.23 -15.20 30.99
CA ARG A 286 -0.17 -14.91 31.34
C ARG A 286 -1.17 -15.54 30.37
N ALA A 287 -0.91 -15.45 29.07
CA ALA A 287 -1.85 -15.89 28.04
C ALA A 287 -1.84 -17.41 27.82
N HIS A 288 -0.67 -18.07 28.02
CA HIS A 288 -0.47 -19.47 27.65
C HIS A 288 0.13 -20.34 28.76
N ALA A 289 0.30 -19.81 29.98
CA ALA A 289 0.90 -20.51 31.12
C ALA A 289 2.33 -21.06 30.85
N ILE A 290 3.04 -20.48 29.87
CA ILE A 290 4.42 -20.86 29.54
C ILE A 290 5.36 -20.06 30.44
N ALA A 291 6.01 -20.73 31.39
CA ALA A 291 6.95 -20.08 32.31
C ALA A 291 8.28 -19.75 31.61
N VAL A 292 8.54 -18.45 31.44
CA VAL A 292 9.80 -17.94 30.88
C VAL A 292 10.38 -16.91 31.84
N ASP A 293 11.55 -17.19 32.39
CA ASP A 293 12.32 -16.21 33.17
C ASP A 293 13.19 -15.36 32.23
N ALA A 294 12.61 -14.27 31.73
CA ALA A 294 13.32 -13.35 30.83
C ALA A 294 14.46 -12.57 31.51
N ALA A 295 14.45 -12.44 32.84
CA ALA A 295 15.55 -11.79 33.56
C ALA A 295 16.80 -12.68 33.56
N ALA A 296 16.60 -13.99 33.75
CA ALA A 296 17.67 -14.98 33.60
C ALA A 296 18.02 -15.29 32.14
N GLN A 297 17.05 -15.18 31.23
CA GLN A 297 17.21 -15.55 29.81
C GLN A 297 16.74 -14.43 28.87
N PRO A 298 17.54 -13.35 28.67
CA PRO A 298 17.19 -12.23 27.81
C PRO A 298 16.89 -12.61 26.35
N ARG A 299 17.48 -13.72 25.87
CA ARG A 299 17.22 -14.29 24.53
C ARG A 299 15.77 -14.74 24.32
N LEU A 300 15.03 -14.99 25.40
CA LEU A 300 13.63 -15.43 25.39
C LEU A 300 12.65 -14.30 25.74
N ALA A 301 13.12 -13.06 25.86
CA ALA A 301 12.30 -11.93 26.33
C ALA A 301 11.16 -11.54 25.36
N LEU A 302 11.29 -11.90 24.09
CA LEU A 302 10.30 -11.68 23.03
C LEU A 302 9.98 -13.01 22.36
N ALA A 303 8.69 -13.29 22.21
CA ALA A 303 8.17 -14.48 21.56
C ALA A 303 7.20 -14.10 20.43
N GLY A 304 7.28 -14.82 19.32
CA GLY A 304 6.26 -14.86 18.29
C GLY A 304 5.56 -16.22 18.33
N MET A 305 4.26 -16.25 18.11
CA MET A 305 3.49 -17.48 18.08
C MET A 305 2.69 -17.58 16.78
N PHE A 306 2.95 -18.62 16.00
CA PHE A 306 2.22 -18.86 14.76
C PHE A 306 0.91 -19.58 15.03
N ASN A 307 -0.19 -19.07 14.48
CA ASN A 307 -1.53 -19.66 14.54
C ASN A 307 -1.98 -20.13 15.94
N LYS A 308 -1.47 -19.48 17.01
CA LYS A 308 -1.72 -19.81 18.43
C LYS A 308 -1.21 -21.17 18.90
N SER A 309 -0.29 -21.81 18.18
CA SER A 309 0.27 -23.12 18.55
C SER A 309 1.77 -23.07 18.80
N ASP A 310 2.53 -22.59 17.81
CA ASP A 310 3.98 -22.79 17.77
C ASP A 310 4.71 -21.53 18.20
N VAL A 311 5.39 -21.61 19.35
CA VAL A 311 6.18 -20.51 19.91
C VAL A 311 7.59 -20.50 19.32
N TYR A 312 8.04 -19.31 18.95
CA TYR A 312 9.36 -19.04 18.40
C TYR A 312 9.99 -17.84 19.09
N TYR A 313 11.29 -17.95 19.41
CA TYR A 313 12.07 -16.93 20.10
C TYR A 313 13.05 -16.26 19.13
N PRO A 314 12.68 -15.14 18.48
CA PRO A 314 13.52 -14.50 17.47
C PRO A 314 14.82 -13.92 17.99
N LEU A 315 14.85 -13.48 19.25
CA LEU A 315 16.07 -12.91 19.83
C LEU A 315 17.13 -13.98 20.01
N GLU A 316 16.75 -15.21 20.35
CA GLU A 316 17.67 -16.35 20.38
C GLU A 316 18.30 -16.59 19.00
N LEU A 317 17.48 -16.64 17.94
CA LEU A 317 17.97 -16.82 16.57
C LEU A 317 18.95 -15.71 16.15
N LEU A 318 18.60 -14.45 16.40
CA LEU A 318 19.42 -13.29 16.01
C LEU A 318 20.72 -13.19 16.81
N LEU A 319 20.67 -13.44 18.11
CA LEU A 319 21.83 -13.37 18.99
C LEU A 319 22.77 -14.55 18.76
N GLU A 320 22.26 -15.75 18.50
CA GLU A 320 23.08 -16.90 18.10
C GLU A 320 23.76 -16.66 16.74
N ARG A 321 23.12 -15.93 15.82
CA ARG A 321 23.74 -15.51 14.55
C ARG A 321 24.88 -14.52 14.78
N LEU A 322 24.67 -13.49 15.61
CA LEU A 322 25.62 -12.41 15.85
C LEU A 322 26.79 -12.79 16.76
N PHE A 323 26.52 -13.50 17.86
CA PHE A 323 27.51 -13.78 18.91
C PHE A 323 27.86 -15.27 19.03
N GLY A 324 26.99 -16.16 18.55
CA GLY A 324 27.15 -17.60 18.67
C GLY A 324 27.87 -18.24 17.49
N SER A 325 27.68 -19.55 17.31
CA SER A 325 28.31 -20.35 16.24
C SER A 325 27.46 -20.48 14.97
N CYS A 326 26.26 -19.92 14.96
CA CYS A 326 25.33 -20.08 13.84
C CYS A 326 25.88 -19.48 12.53
N SER A 327 26.06 -20.36 11.55
CA SER A 327 26.43 -20.04 10.17
C SER A 327 25.22 -19.60 9.36
N SER A 328 25.46 -18.95 8.22
CA SER A 328 24.44 -18.54 7.24
C SER A 328 23.60 -19.73 6.76
N ALA A 329 24.22 -20.90 6.60
CA ALA A 329 23.52 -22.13 6.21
C ALA A 329 22.54 -22.59 7.30
N GLN A 330 22.96 -22.58 8.57
CA GLN A 330 22.11 -22.94 9.70
C GLN A 330 20.98 -21.93 9.90
N PHE A 331 21.28 -20.63 9.84
CA PHE A 331 20.28 -19.57 9.95
C PHE A 331 19.17 -19.73 8.90
N ARG A 332 19.55 -19.94 7.63
CA ARG A 332 18.59 -20.18 6.54
C ARG A 332 17.81 -21.48 6.71
N ALA A 333 18.44 -22.53 7.24
CA ALA A 333 17.75 -23.78 7.54
C ALA A 333 16.69 -23.59 8.64
N THR A 334 17.01 -22.84 9.70
CA THR A 334 16.06 -22.49 10.76
C THR A 334 14.90 -21.65 10.22
N LEU A 335 15.16 -20.65 9.37
CA LEU A 335 14.08 -19.88 8.74
C LEU A 335 13.15 -20.73 7.87
N LYS A 336 13.70 -21.69 7.13
CA LYS A 336 12.89 -22.65 6.35
C LYS A 336 12.06 -23.54 7.25
N GLU A 337 12.62 -24.03 8.35
CA GLU A 337 11.89 -24.85 9.31
C GLU A 337 10.77 -24.06 9.97
N LEU A 338 11.04 -22.81 10.35
CA LEU A 338 10.03 -21.91 10.90
C LEU A 338 8.85 -21.72 9.93
N GLY A 339 9.13 -21.58 8.62
CA GLY A 339 8.09 -21.50 7.61
C GLY A 339 7.28 -22.79 7.47
N ARG A 340 7.91 -23.96 7.57
CA ARG A 340 7.19 -25.24 7.57
C ARG A 340 6.29 -25.38 8.78
N MET A 341 6.79 -25.04 9.98
CA MET A 341 6.00 -25.06 11.21
C MET A 341 4.79 -24.12 11.09
N ALA A 342 5.01 -22.89 10.64
CA ALA A 342 3.95 -21.91 10.43
C ALA A 342 2.89 -22.39 9.41
N ALA A 343 3.31 -23.04 8.32
CA ALA A 343 2.41 -23.58 7.31
C ALA A 343 1.61 -24.81 7.79
N ALA A 344 2.23 -25.69 8.60
CA ALA A 344 1.60 -26.90 9.12
C ALA A 344 0.43 -26.57 10.06
N SER A 345 0.57 -25.51 10.85
CA SER A 345 -0.43 -25.08 11.83
C SER A 345 -1.45 -24.08 11.27
N ARG A 346 -1.52 -23.90 9.94
CA ARG A 346 -2.43 -22.93 9.32
C ARG A 346 -3.89 -23.30 9.56
N ALA A 347 -4.71 -22.31 9.93
CA ALA A 347 -6.16 -22.48 9.97
C ALA A 347 -6.71 -22.72 8.55
N SER A 348 -7.81 -23.48 8.45
CA SER A 348 -8.57 -23.58 7.19
C SER A 348 -9.02 -22.19 6.75
N ARG A 349 -8.94 -21.94 5.44
CA ARG A 349 -9.31 -20.66 4.85
C ARG A 349 -10.64 -20.78 4.16
N LEU A 350 -11.36 -19.66 4.11
CA LEU A 350 -12.58 -19.56 3.30
C LEU A 350 -12.31 -19.89 1.81
N GLN A 351 -11.09 -19.63 1.33
CA GLN A 351 -10.66 -20.01 -0.02
C GLN A 351 -10.72 -21.52 -0.28
N ASP A 352 -10.58 -22.37 0.75
CA ASP A 352 -10.61 -23.82 0.59
C ASP A 352 -11.99 -24.31 0.08
N ASP A 353 -13.04 -23.51 0.32
CA ASP A 353 -14.42 -23.76 -0.15
C ASP A 353 -14.69 -23.27 -1.59
N MET A 354 -13.76 -22.56 -2.22
CA MET A 354 -14.01 -21.84 -3.47
C MET A 354 -14.42 -22.76 -4.62
N GLU A 355 -13.91 -23.99 -4.69
CA GLU A 355 -14.29 -24.95 -5.74
C GLU A 355 -15.79 -25.31 -5.67
N HIS A 356 -16.32 -25.46 -4.46
CA HIS A 356 -17.75 -25.71 -4.26
C HIS A 356 -18.58 -24.47 -4.60
N VAL A 357 -18.13 -23.29 -4.18
CA VAL A 357 -18.77 -22.01 -4.49
C VAL A 357 -18.82 -21.76 -6.00
N GLN A 358 -17.72 -21.97 -6.72
CA GLN A 358 -17.64 -21.73 -8.17
C GLN A 358 -18.64 -22.60 -8.93
N ARG A 359 -18.77 -23.89 -8.57
CA ARG A 359 -19.78 -24.78 -9.19
C ARG A 359 -21.21 -24.24 -9.06
N ARG A 360 -21.56 -23.70 -7.88
CA ARG A 360 -22.90 -23.12 -7.67
C ARG A 360 -23.10 -21.82 -8.45
N ILE A 361 -22.05 -21.00 -8.56
CA ILE A 361 -22.06 -19.80 -9.40
C ILE A 361 -22.29 -20.19 -10.86
N ASP A 362 -21.58 -21.19 -11.39
CA ASP A 362 -21.69 -21.62 -12.78
C ASP A 362 -23.10 -22.16 -13.11
N MET A 363 -23.70 -22.89 -12.17
CA MET A 363 -25.11 -23.32 -12.28
C MET A 363 -26.07 -22.12 -12.32
N ALA A 364 -25.89 -21.14 -11.43
CA ALA A 364 -26.74 -19.95 -11.39
C ALA A 364 -26.59 -19.09 -12.65
N ARG A 365 -25.41 -19.01 -13.25
CA ARG A 365 -25.20 -18.29 -14.52
C ARG A 365 -26.02 -18.88 -15.67
N SER A 366 -26.25 -20.18 -15.65
CA SER A 366 -27.04 -20.87 -16.68
C SER A 366 -28.54 -20.80 -16.39
N GLY A 367 -28.95 -20.83 -15.11
CA GLY A 367 -30.37 -20.89 -14.71
C GLY A 367 -31.02 -19.56 -14.37
N ASP A 368 -30.29 -18.63 -13.76
CA ASP A 368 -30.77 -17.32 -13.28
C ASP A 368 -29.64 -16.27 -13.36
N PRO A 369 -29.22 -15.88 -14.58
CA PRO A 369 -28.11 -14.92 -14.75
C PRO A 369 -28.43 -13.55 -14.17
N ALA A 370 -29.71 -13.16 -14.12
CA ALA A 370 -30.16 -11.87 -13.57
C ALA A 370 -29.85 -11.73 -12.07
N TYR A 371 -29.78 -12.85 -11.34
CA TYR A 371 -29.36 -12.84 -9.95
C TYR A 371 -27.93 -12.31 -9.78
N LEU A 372 -27.01 -12.61 -10.70
CA LEU A 372 -25.59 -12.23 -10.60
C LEU A 372 -25.28 -10.82 -11.12
N VAL A 373 -26.21 -10.19 -11.83
CA VAL A 373 -26.02 -8.84 -12.40
C VAL A 373 -26.51 -7.79 -11.40
N PRO A 374 -25.64 -7.00 -10.76
CA PRO A 374 -26.09 -6.02 -9.77
C PRO A 374 -26.95 -4.92 -10.40
N GLN A 375 -27.92 -4.39 -9.64
CA GLN A 375 -28.75 -3.28 -10.12
C GLN A 375 -27.96 -1.96 -10.12
N ARG A 376 -27.63 -1.46 -11.31
CA ARG A 376 -26.91 -0.18 -11.50
C ARG A 376 -27.85 1.02 -11.32
N PRO A 377 -27.62 1.90 -10.33
CA PRO A 377 -28.42 3.10 -10.15
C PRO A 377 -28.02 4.21 -11.14
N SER A 378 -28.95 5.10 -11.48
CA SER A 378 -28.70 6.20 -12.43
C SER A 378 -27.63 7.20 -11.96
N TRP A 379 -27.49 7.40 -10.64
CA TRP A 379 -26.48 8.31 -10.11
C TRP A 379 -25.04 7.78 -10.26
N ALA A 380 -24.86 6.49 -10.60
CA ALA A 380 -23.53 5.94 -10.87
C ALA A 380 -22.93 6.47 -12.18
N ASP A 381 -23.74 7.05 -13.06
CA ASP A 381 -23.25 7.68 -14.29
C ASP A 381 -22.34 8.87 -13.96
N GLY A 382 -21.04 8.73 -14.29
CA GLY A 382 -20.01 9.74 -14.00
C GLY A 382 -19.47 9.72 -12.55
N ASP A 383 -19.90 8.76 -11.72
CA ASP A 383 -19.27 8.48 -10.42
C ASP A 383 -18.21 7.38 -10.60
N SER A 384 -17.11 7.43 -9.85
CA SER A 384 -16.06 6.42 -9.93
C SER A 384 -16.51 5.03 -9.46
N ILE A 385 -17.71 4.90 -8.88
CA ILE A 385 -18.36 3.61 -8.62
C ILE A 385 -18.69 2.82 -9.90
N ASP A 386 -18.75 3.48 -11.06
CA ASP A 386 -19.03 2.79 -12.31
C ASP A 386 -17.96 1.74 -12.66
N LEU A 387 -16.72 1.98 -12.24
CA LEU A 387 -15.63 1.02 -12.37
C LEU A 387 -15.98 -0.32 -11.70
N TRP A 388 -16.68 -0.29 -10.55
CA TRP A 388 -17.14 -1.50 -9.88
C TRP A 388 -18.16 -2.25 -10.73
N PHE A 389 -19.18 -1.57 -11.27
CA PHE A 389 -20.23 -2.19 -12.09
C PHE A 389 -19.69 -2.81 -13.38
N GLN A 390 -18.68 -2.20 -13.98
CA GLN A 390 -18.03 -2.70 -15.19
C GLN A 390 -17.26 -4.00 -14.95
N ASN A 391 -16.76 -4.23 -13.74
CA ASN A 391 -15.80 -5.31 -13.46
C ASN A 391 -16.31 -6.38 -12.47
N VAL A 392 -17.37 -6.12 -11.70
CA VAL A 392 -17.92 -7.07 -10.70
C VAL A 392 -18.28 -8.43 -11.29
N GLY A 393 -18.72 -8.47 -12.56
CA GLY A 393 -19.02 -9.72 -13.27
C GLY A 393 -17.85 -10.69 -13.33
N ALA A 394 -16.61 -10.18 -13.39
CA ALA A 394 -15.41 -10.99 -13.43
C ALA A 394 -15.11 -11.69 -12.10
N LEU A 395 -15.59 -11.15 -10.97
CA LEU A 395 -15.41 -11.78 -9.65
C LEU A 395 -16.13 -13.13 -9.55
N PHE A 396 -17.21 -13.31 -10.31
CA PHE A 396 -17.95 -14.58 -10.40
C PHE A 396 -17.28 -15.59 -11.36
N LEU A 397 -16.19 -15.18 -12.04
CA LEU A 397 -15.50 -15.91 -13.10
C LEU A 397 -14.05 -16.25 -12.69
N GLY A 398 -13.89 -16.90 -11.54
CA GLY A 398 -12.56 -17.24 -11.02
C GLY A 398 -12.07 -16.34 -9.89
N GLY A 399 -13.00 -15.69 -9.18
CA GLY A 399 -12.68 -15.00 -7.94
C GLY A 399 -12.18 -15.95 -6.84
N ARG A 400 -11.57 -15.34 -5.83
CA ARG A 400 -11.10 -15.95 -4.59
C ARG A 400 -11.98 -15.48 -3.44
N LEU A 401 -12.21 -16.37 -2.49
CA LEU A 401 -13.05 -16.16 -1.33
C LEU A 401 -12.20 -15.77 -0.11
N VAL A 402 -12.52 -14.62 0.47
CA VAL A 402 -11.85 -14.09 1.68
C VAL A 402 -12.88 -13.56 2.66
N TRP A 403 -12.49 -13.42 3.92
CA TRP A 403 -13.27 -12.64 4.88
C TRP A 403 -13.06 -11.15 4.67
N GLY A 404 -14.13 -10.39 4.84
CA GLY A 404 -14.10 -8.93 4.86
C GLY A 404 -14.90 -8.35 6.00
N ARG A 405 -14.47 -7.19 6.47
CA ARG A 405 -15.11 -6.41 7.52
C ARG A 405 -15.57 -5.08 6.96
N ILE A 406 -16.86 -4.83 7.02
CA ILE A 406 -17.46 -3.53 6.70
C ILE A 406 -16.93 -2.52 7.71
N THR A 407 -16.20 -1.53 7.19
CA THR A 407 -15.66 -0.42 7.98
C THR A 407 -16.68 0.72 8.06
N GLN A 408 -17.39 0.96 6.95
CA GLN A 408 -18.45 1.95 6.88
C GLN A 408 -19.49 1.53 5.86
N ALA A 409 -20.77 1.68 6.19
CA ALA A 409 -21.86 1.52 5.23
C ALA A 409 -22.97 2.51 5.56
N ASN A 410 -23.76 2.87 4.55
CA ASN A 410 -24.93 3.71 4.77
C ASN A 410 -25.88 3.04 5.78
N HIS A 411 -26.36 3.79 6.77
CA HIS A 411 -27.29 3.29 7.79
C HIS A 411 -28.55 2.61 7.21
N LEU A 412 -28.95 2.96 5.99
CA LEU A 412 -30.03 2.30 5.27
C LEU A 412 -29.76 0.81 5.06
N MET A 413 -28.50 0.41 4.85
CA MET A 413 -28.13 -0.99 4.63
C MET A 413 -28.28 -1.88 5.87
N TRP A 414 -28.46 -1.31 7.06
CA TRP A 414 -28.60 -2.06 8.32
C TRP A 414 -30.05 -2.28 8.76
N LYS A 415 -31.00 -1.92 7.90
CA LYS A 415 -32.43 -2.10 8.14
C LYS A 415 -33.13 -2.56 6.87
N GLU A 416 -34.33 -3.09 7.03
CA GLU A 416 -35.20 -3.44 5.93
C GLU A 416 -35.46 -2.23 5.02
N GLY A 417 -35.48 -2.46 3.70
CA GLY A 417 -35.65 -1.43 2.69
C GLY A 417 -35.30 -1.92 1.30
N SER A 418 -35.44 -1.04 0.32
CA SER A 418 -35.21 -1.34 -1.11
C SER A 418 -33.96 -0.69 -1.69
N ALA A 419 -33.33 0.24 -0.97
CA ALA A 419 -32.20 1.02 -1.48
C ALA A 419 -30.88 0.24 -1.35
N ASN A 420 -30.23 -0.01 -2.49
CA ASN A 420 -28.84 -0.47 -2.55
C ASN A 420 -27.89 0.72 -2.32
N CYS A 421 -26.78 0.51 -1.63
CA CYS A 421 -25.87 1.60 -1.25
C CYS A 421 -24.41 1.16 -1.32
N PRO A 422 -23.49 2.10 -1.57
CA PRO A 422 -22.07 1.85 -1.39
C PRO A 422 -21.67 1.75 0.09
N GLY A 423 -20.50 1.16 0.33
CA GLY A 423 -19.78 1.26 1.58
C GLY A 423 -18.34 0.78 1.44
N GLU A 424 -17.58 0.87 2.53
CA GLU A 424 -16.17 0.52 2.60
C GLU A 424 -15.98 -0.81 3.32
N VAL A 425 -15.20 -1.70 2.70
CA VAL A 425 -14.82 -2.99 3.28
C VAL A 425 -13.31 -3.12 3.39
N LEU A 426 -12.89 -3.65 4.53
CA LEU A 426 -11.53 -4.05 4.84
C LEU A 426 -11.38 -5.55 4.60
N TYR A 427 -10.34 -5.97 3.89
CA TYR A 427 -10.07 -7.37 3.63
C TYR A 427 -8.57 -7.63 3.48
N ASP A 428 -8.16 -8.89 3.62
CA ASP A 428 -6.78 -9.32 3.36
C ASP A 428 -6.66 -9.94 1.98
N LEU A 429 -5.68 -9.52 1.18
CA LEU A 429 -5.47 -10.05 -0.17
C LEU A 429 -5.15 -11.55 -0.18
N ARG A 430 -4.53 -12.05 0.89
CA ARG A 430 -4.09 -13.44 1.02
C ARG A 430 -5.12 -14.34 1.71
N GLY A 431 -6.19 -13.76 2.26
CA GLY A 431 -7.22 -14.47 3.03
C GLY A 431 -6.69 -15.14 4.30
N ILE A 432 -5.64 -14.57 4.93
CA ILE A 432 -4.98 -15.15 6.10
C ILE A 432 -5.71 -14.82 7.42
N PRO A 433 -6.05 -13.55 7.74
CA PRO A 433 -6.79 -13.25 8.94
C PRO A 433 -8.20 -13.83 8.86
N GLY A 434 -8.61 -14.57 9.88
CA GLY A 434 -10.01 -14.88 10.10
C GLY A 434 -10.82 -13.61 10.44
N GLY A 435 -12.14 -13.67 10.30
CA GLY A 435 -13.02 -12.52 10.48
C GLY A 435 -12.85 -11.77 11.80
N ASP A 436 -12.58 -12.48 12.90
CA ASP A 436 -12.39 -11.89 14.23
C ASP A 436 -11.19 -10.93 14.29
N ALA A 437 -10.17 -11.14 13.46
CA ALA A 437 -8.97 -10.31 13.44
C ALA A 437 -9.17 -8.97 12.71
N LEU A 438 -10.16 -8.90 11.80
CA LEU A 438 -10.43 -7.70 11.02
C LEU A 438 -11.25 -6.66 11.80
N GLY A 439 -12.04 -7.10 12.78
CA GLY A 439 -12.93 -6.24 13.57
C GLY A 439 -12.22 -5.07 14.24
N PRO A 440 -11.27 -5.31 15.16
CA PRO A 440 -10.57 -4.24 15.87
C PRO A 440 -9.85 -3.25 14.95
N ILE A 441 -9.34 -3.73 13.80
CA ILE A 441 -8.65 -2.90 12.81
C ILE A 441 -9.66 -2.01 12.09
N ALA A 442 -10.79 -2.57 11.65
CA ALA A 442 -11.87 -1.80 11.01
C ALA A 442 -12.44 -0.74 11.97
N ASP A 443 -12.62 -1.08 13.24
CA ASP A 443 -13.11 -0.15 14.26
C ASP A 443 -12.09 1.00 14.44
N THR A 444 -10.79 0.69 14.54
CA THR A 444 -9.72 1.69 14.59
C THR A 444 -9.71 2.60 13.37
N ILE A 445 -9.96 2.05 12.18
CA ILE A 445 -10.04 2.84 10.94
C ILE A 445 -11.25 3.77 10.97
N PHE A 446 -12.40 3.26 11.39
CA PHE A 446 -13.62 4.04 11.52
C PHE A 446 -13.47 5.17 12.55
N ASP A 447 -12.73 4.96 13.64
CA ASP A 447 -12.43 5.98 14.65
C ASP A 447 -11.63 7.17 14.10
N TYR A 448 -10.93 7.01 12.96
CA TYR A 448 -10.29 8.15 12.29
C TYR A 448 -11.27 9.05 11.54
N LYS A 449 -12.51 8.61 11.31
CA LYS A 449 -13.53 9.44 10.67
C LYS A 449 -13.75 10.73 11.46
N CYS A 450 -13.83 11.85 10.74
CA CYS A 450 -13.91 13.19 11.30
C CYS A 450 -12.72 13.61 12.19
N THR A 451 -11.59 12.90 12.12
CA THR A 451 -10.34 13.28 12.81
C THR A 451 -9.33 13.89 11.84
N ARG A 452 -8.20 14.37 12.36
CA ARG A 452 -7.07 14.87 11.55
C ARG A 452 -5.74 14.32 12.08
N PRO A 453 -5.41 13.05 11.77
CA PRO A 453 -4.13 12.46 12.13
C PRO A 453 -2.96 13.28 11.57
N LEU A 454 -1.86 13.35 12.31
CA LEU A 454 -0.63 13.99 11.82
C LEU A 454 0.12 13.11 10.81
N ASP A 455 -0.02 11.79 10.94
CA ASP A 455 0.46 10.85 9.94
C ASP A 455 -0.35 11.02 8.66
N HIS A 456 0.34 11.32 7.57
CA HIS A 456 -0.27 11.65 6.29
C HIS A 456 -1.09 10.50 5.68
N ARG A 457 -0.70 9.24 5.90
CA ARG A 457 -1.46 8.09 5.38
C ARG A 457 -2.72 7.86 6.19
N LEU A 458 -2.65 8.08 7.51
CA LEU A 458 -3.83 8.05 8.37
C LEU A 458 -4.76 9.22 8.10
N ALA A 459 -4.20 10.40 7.78
CA ALA A 459 -4.98 11.57 7.35
C ALA A 459 -5.77 11.29 6.07
N PHE A 460 -5.15 10.63 5.08
CA PHE A 460 -5.86 10.21 3.88
C PHE A 460 -7.04 9.26 4.17
N LEU A 461 -6.84 8.28 5.06
CA LEU A 461 -7.92 7.39 5.50
C LEU A 461 -9.04 8.15 6.21
N ALA A 462 -8.69 9.08 7.11
CA ALA A 462 -9.64 9.94 7.81
C ALA A 462 -10.48 10.76 6.82
N ASP A 463 -9.83 11.39 5.85
CA ASP A 463 -10.49 12.20 4.82
C ASP A 463 -11.42 11.36 3.95
N LEU A 464 -10.96 10.18 3.49
CA LEU A 464 -11.76 9.23 2.70
C LEU A 464 -13.08 8.88 3.40
N LEU A 465 -13.01 8.50 4.69
CA LEU A 465 -14.17 8.09 5.48
C LEU A 465 -15.08 9.27 5.83
N THR A 466 -14.51 10.47 5.97
CA THR A 466 -15.25 11.70 6.29
C THR A 466 -15.99 12.27 5.08
N GLU A 467 -15.39 12.22 3.89
CA GLU A 467 -15.97 12.76 2.67
C GLU A 467 -17.16 11.91 2.16
N GLU A 468 -17.14 10.59 2.37
CA GLU A 468 -18.17 9.59 1.96
C GLU A 468 -18.51 9.53 0.45
N ARG A 469 -17.97 10.45 -0.35
CA ARG A 469 -18.17 10.56 -1.80
C ARG A 469 -16.94 10.16 -2.59
N THR A 470 -15.78 10.10 -1.94
CA THR A 470 -14.55 9.59 -2.54
C THR A 470 -14.61 8.07 -2.53
N ARG A 471 -14.35 7.45 -3.69
CA ARG A 471 -14.28 5.99 -3.84
C ARG A 471 -12.82 5.55 -3.85
N SER A 472 -12.52 4.47 -3.16
CA SER A 472 -11.19 3.86 -3.15
C SER A 472 -11.27 2.40 -3.57
N TYR A 473 -10.28 1.91 -4.31
CA TYR A 473 -10.24 0.52 -4.75
C TYR A 473 -8.86 -0.06 -4.42
N GLY A 474 -8.82 -0.98 -3.48
CA GLY A 474 -7.59 -1.66 -3.08
C GLY A 474 -6.59 -0.73 -2.41
N LEU A 475 -7.06 0.22 -1.60
CA LEU A 475 -6.19 1.12 -0.85
C LEU A 475 -5.38 0.31 0.18
N PRO A 476 -4.04 0.24 0.09
CA PRO A 476 -3.22 -0.42 1.09
C PRO A 476 -3.30 0.33 2.42
N LEU A 477 -3.43 -0.42 3.51
CA LEU A 477 -3.32 0.16 4.85
C LEU A 477 -1.86 0.37 5.26
N PRO A 478 -1.57 1.42 6.05
CA PRO A 478 -0.27 1.58 6.69
C PRO A 478 0.08 0.37 7.57
N LEU A 479 1.34 -0.05 7.54
CA LEU A 479 1.81 -1.21 8.33
C LEU A 479 1.63 -0.97 9.82
N ARG A 480 1.60 0.29 10.26
CA ARG A 480 1.28 0.72 11.62
C ARG A 480 -0.08 0.19 12.12
N LEU A 481 -1.06 0.03 11.23
CA LEU A 481 -2.38 -0.52 11.58
C LEU A 481 -2.37 -2.05 11.55
N SER A 482 -1.68 -2.64 10.58
CA SER A 482 -1.58 -4.09 10.44
C SER A 482 -0.38 -4.49 9.57
N SER A 483 0.33 -5.55 9.96
CA SER A 483 1.33 -6.21 9.12
C SER A 483 0.75 -7.18 8.10
N ALA A 484 -0.56 -7.46 8.17
CA ALA A 484 -1.26 -8.19 7.12
C ALA A 484 -1.43 -7.29 5.88
N ASP A 485 -1.56 -7.92 4.70
CA ASP A 485 -1.67 -7.20 3.42
C ASP A 485 -3.12 -6.72 3.19
N LEU A 486 -3.56 -5.88 4.12
CA LEU A 486 -4.93 -5.40 4.18
C LEU A 486 -5.19 -4.32 3.13
N ARG A 487 -6.42 -4.33 2.63
CA ARG A 487 -6.93 -3.42 1.62
C ARG A 487 -8.27 -2.87 2.06
N LEU A 488 -8.45 -1.56 1.89
CA LEU A 488 -9.73 -0.89 2.00
C LEU A 488 -10.28 -0.63 0.60
N THR A 489 -11.53 -1.00 0.37
CA THR A 489 -12.20 -0.86 -0.92
C THR A 489 -13.63 -0.39 -0.73
N THR A 490 -14.07 0.51 -1.62
CA THR A 490 -15.47 0.82 -1.83
C THR A 490 -16.15 -0.29 -2.62
N ILE A 491 -17.24 -0.82 -2.09
CA ILE A 491 -18.11 -1.79 -2.76
C ILE A 491 -19.53 -1.26 -2.85
N PHE A 492 -20.34 -1.88 -3.72
CA PHE A 492 -21.76 -1.64 -3.80
C PHE A 492 -22.53 -2.83 -3.22
N PHE A 493 -23.31 -2.59 -2.16
CA PHE A 493 -24.15 -3.63 -1.58
C PHE A 493 -25.46 -3.74 -2.35
N ASP A 494 -25.62 -4.84 -3.09
CA ASP A 494 -26.91 -5.22 -3.67
C ASP A 494 -27.68 -6.07 -2.66
N ARG A 495 -28.83 -5.57 -2.20
CA ARG A 495 -29.64 -6.22 -1.16
C ARG A 495 -30.04 -7.63 -1.52
N LYS A 496 -30.25 -7.94 -2.80
CA LYS A 496 -30.62 -9.29 -3.24
C LYS A 496 -29.53 -10.34 -2.97
N HIS A 497 -28.30 -9.91 -2.69
CA HIS A 497 -27.16 -10.77 -2.35
C HIS A 497 -26.97 -10.95 -0.84
N LEU A 498 -27.74 -10.23 -0.02
CA LEU A 498 -27.63 -10.25 1.44
C LEU A 498 -28.77 -11.09 2.06
N PRO A 499 -28.48 -11.86 3.13
CA PRO A 499 -29.53 -12.51 3.91
C PRO A 499 -30.56 -11.55 4.44
N GLY A 500 -31.83 -11.85 4.16
CA GLY A 500 -32.96 -10.99 4.55
C GLY A 500 -32.97 -9.62 3.88
N GLY A 501 -32.10 -9.35 2.90
CA GLY A 501 -32.08 -8.09 2.15
C GLY A 501 -31.40 -6.91 2.82
N TYR A 502 -30.63 -7.11 3.90
CA TYR A 502 -29.87 -6.07 4.58
C TYR A 502 -28.68 -6.66 5.37
N LEU A 503 -27.82 -5.81 5.94
CA LEU A 503 -26.66 -6.21 6.72
C LEU A 503 -27.07 -6.52 8.17
N HIS A 504 -26.81 -7.74 8.63
CA HIS A 504 -26.97 -8.14 10.05
C HIS A 504 -25.68 -8.09 10.83
N SER A 505 -24.54 -8.16 10.14
CA SER A 505 -23.21 -8.05 10.74
C SER A 505 -22.24 -7.37 9.78
N ALA A 506 -21.21 -6.76 10.36
CA ALA A 506 -20.14 -6.15 9.60
C ALA A 506 -19.17 -7.18 9.01
N LEU A 507 -19.22 -8.44 9.43
CA LEU A 507 -18.38 -9.48 8.86
C LEU A 507 -19.11 -10.18 7.71
N VAL A 508 -18.50 -10.16 6.53
CA VAL A 508 -19.07 -10.69 5.29
C VAL A 508 -18.06 -11.53 4.51
N PRO A 509 -18.50 -12.60 3.83
CA PRO A 509 -17.69 -13.29 2.84
C PRO A 509 -17.55 -12.40 1.59
N LEU A 510 -16.34 -12.26 1.06
CA LEU A 510 -16.05 -11.42 -0.10
C LEU A 510 -15.43 -12.24 -1.24
N LEU A 511 -15.78 -11.89 -2.47
CA LEU A 511 -15.08 -12.31 -3.68
C LEU A 511 -14.09 -11.23 -4.10
N ILE A 512 -12.83 -11.63 -4.31
CA ILE A 512 -11.75 -10.80 -4.85
C ILE A 512 -11.17 -11.46 -6.10
N HIS A 513 -10.43 -10.72 -6.93
CA HIS A 513 -9.81 -11.30 -8.13
C HIS A 513 -8.44 -10.69 -8.40
N ASP A 514 -7.46 -11.53 -8.73
CA ASP A 514 -6.06 -11.10 -8.89
C ASP A 514 -5.87 -10.22 -10.14
N ASP A 515 -6.63 -10.47 -11.22
CA ASP A 515 -6.65 -9.63 -12.43
C ASP A 515 -7.49 -8.34 -12.31
N TYR A 516 -8.30 -8.21 -11.26
CA TYR A 516 -9.13 -7.01 -11.01
C TYR A 516 -8.87 -6.48 -9.59
N PRO A 517 -7.62 -6.15 -9.25
CA PRO A 517 -7.25 -5.79 -7.90
C PRO A 517 -8.01 -4.55 -7.43
N GLY A 518 -8.52 -4.62 -6.21
CA GLY A 518 -9.31 -3.56 -5.60
C GLY A 518 -10.80 -3.61 -5.93
N ILE A 519 -11.24 -4.39 -6.92
CA ILE A 519 -12.67 -4.65 -7.17
C ILE A 519 -13.09 -5.85 -6.32
N VAL A 520 -14.13 -5.66 -5.51
CA VAL A 520 -14.55 -6.63 -4.49
C VAL A 520 -16.07 -6.63 -4.37
N THR A 521 -16.69 -7.77 -4.13
CA THR A 521 -18.12 -7.85 -3.84
C THR A 521 -18.40 -8.84 -2.72
N VAL A 522 -19.53 -8.68 -2.04
CA VAL A 522 -20.03 -9.69 -1.11
C VAL A 522 -20.34 -10.96 -1.89
N LEU A 523 -19.94 -12.12 -1.38
CA LEU A 523 -20.39 -13.41 -1.90
C LEU A 523 -21.91 -13.49 -1.69
N PRO A 524 -22.72 -13.61 -2.76
CA PRO A 524 -24.17 -13.66 -2.60
C PRO A 524 -24.62 -14.82 -1.72
N GLU A 525 -25.64 -14.59 -0.87
CA GLU A 525 -26.15 -15.57 0.11
C GLU A 525 -26.46 -16.95 -0.47
N ARG A 526 -26.99 -17.01 -1.70
CA ARG A 526 -27.28 -18.26 -2.43
C ARG A 526 -26.05 -19.14 -2.67
N PHE A 527 -24.84 -18.67 -2.40
CA PHE A 527 -23.60 -19.42 -2.60
C PHE A 527 -22.82 -19.64 -1.29
N TRP A 528 -23.37 -19.24 -0.15
CA TRP A 528 -22.72 -19.46 1.14
C TRP A 528 -22.54 -20.95 1.40
N THR A 529 -21.33 -21.32 1.83
CA THR A 529 -21.00 -22.69 2.23
C THR A 529 -21.47 -22.97 3.66
N VAL A 530 -21.33 -24.21 4.11
CA VAL A 530 -21.64 -24.57 5.50
C VAL A 530 -20.78 -23.79 6.48
N GLU A 531 -19.50 -23.57 6.17
CA GLU A 531 -18.61 -22.78 7.02
C GLU A 531 -19.04 -21.31 7.08
N VAL A 532 -19.30 -20.68 5.92
CA VAL A 532 -19.81 -19.30 5.85
C VAL A 532 -21.11 -19.16 6.63
N THR A 533 -22.03 -20.10 6.44
CA THR A 533 -23.35 -20.11 7.11
C THR A 533 -23.21 -20.31 8.62
N ALA A 534 -22.38 -21.24 9.06
CA ALA A 534 -22.12 -21.48 10.48
C ALA A 534 -21.47 -20.24 11.14
N HIS A 535 -20.53 -19.60 10.44
CA HIS A 535 -19.93 -18.35 10.88
C HIS A 535 -20.97 -17.22 10.94
N ALA A 536 -21.82 -17.11 9.92
CA ALA A 536 -22.87 -16.10 9.85
C ALA A 536 -23.91 -16.28 10.98
N ARG A 537 -24.34 -17.51 11.28
CA ARG A 537 -25.24 -17.81 12.43
C ARG A 537 -24.65 -17.38 13.76
N ARG A 538 -23.37 -17.68 14.01
CA ARG A 538 -22.67 -17.22 15.23
C ARG A 538 -22.63 -15.70 15.36
N ASN A 539 -22.71 -14.99 14.24
CA ASN A 539 -22.68 -13.54 14.17
C ASN A 539 -24.06 -12.90 13.91
N GLY A 540 -25.16 -13.64 14.15
CA GLY A 540 -26.51 -13.08 14.15
C GLY A 540 -27.19 -12.90 12.78
N TRP A 541 -26.66 -13.51 11.71
CA TRP A 541 -27.35 -13.51 10.41
C TRP A 541 -28.53 -14.50 10.37
N PRO A 542 -29.66 -14.17 9.71
CA PRO A 542 -30.81 -15.04 9.55
C PRO A 542 -30.61 -16.00 8.36
N VAL A 543 -29.81 -17.05 8.54
CA VAL A 543 -29.43 -18.03 7.50
C VAL A 543 -29.57 -19.48 7.91
#